data_AF-A0A519RWF5-F1
#
_entry.id   AF-A0A519RWF5-F1
#
_cell.length_a   1.000
_cell.length_b   1.000
_cell.length_c   1.000
_cell.angle_alpha   90.00
_cell.angle_beta   90.00
_cell.angle_gamma   90.00
#
_symmetry.space_group_name_H-M   'P 1'
#
loop_
_entity.id
_entity.type
_entity.pdbx_description
1 polymer ?
#
loop_
_entity_poly.entity_id
_entity_poly.type
_entity_poly.pdbx_seq_one_letter_code
_entity_poly.pdbx_strand_id
1 'polypeptide(L)' 'MRKITVLSMITLDGVMQAPGGPEEDQSGGFEFGGWSAPFND' A
#
# COMPACT_ATOMS: atom_id res chain seq x y z
N MET A 1 -1.87 24.73 18.54
CA MET A 1 -1.54 23.32 18.19
C MET A 1 -1.07 23.27 16.76
N ARG A 2 -0.03 22.48 16.43
CA ARG A 2 0.43 22.30 15.04
C ARG A 2 -0.43 21.24 14.34
N LYS A 3 -0.67 21.41 13.04
CA LYS A 3 -1.36 20.41 12.21
C LYS A 3 -0.40 19.29 11.80
N ILE A 4 -0.89 18.06 11.81
CA ILE A 4 -0.24 16.90 11.20
C ILE A 4 -1.03 16.55 9.95
N THR A 5 -0.33 16.38 8.83
CA THR A 5 -0.91 15.94 7.55
C THR A 5 -0.32 14.58 7.21
N VAL A 6 -1.16 13.65 6.78
CA VAL A 6 -0.77 12.28 6.41
C VAL A 6 -1.27 11.98 5.00
N LEU A 7 -0.45 11.30 4.21
CA LEU A 7 -0.83 10.68 2.96
C LEU A 7 -0.78 9.16 3.17
N SER A 8 -1.87 8.45 2.88
CA SER A 8 -1.96 7.01 3.05
C SER A 8 -2.66 6.36 1.86
N MET A 9 -2.26 5.12 1.56
CA MET A 9 -2.97 4.22 0.64
C MET A 9 -3.66 3.17 1.50
N ILE A 10 -4.99 3.09 1.39
CA ILE A 10 -5.83 2.19 2.20
C ILE A 10 -6.89 1.56 1.31
N THR A 11 -7.13 0.26 1.50
CA THR A 11 -8.19 -0.46 0.82
C THR A 11 -9.56 -0.13 1.42
N LEU A 12 -10.66 -0.49 0.73
CA LEU A 12 -12.02 -0.22 1.21
C LEU A 12 -12.35 -0.95 2.53
N ASP A 13 -11.75 -2.11 2.74
CA ASP A 13 -11.83 -2.92 3.96
C ASP A 13 -10.81 -2.51 5.04
N GLY A 14 -10.02 -1.45 4.80
CA GLY A 14 -9.21 -0.79 5.84
C GLY A 14 -7.77 -1.28 5.99
N VAL A 15 -7.23 -2.01 5.01
CA VAL A 15 -5.84 -2.48 5.03
C VAL A 15 -4.90 -1.36 4.57
N MET A 16 -3.91 -1.02 5.40
CA MET A 16 -2.84 -0.09 5.00
C MET A 16 -1.91 -0.76 4.01
N GLN A 17 -1.68 -0.09 2.88
CA GLN A 17 -0.84 -0.59 1.80
C GLN A 17 0.45 0.24 1.70
N ALA A 18 1.54 -0.44 1.40
CA ALA A 18 2.80 0.17 1.03
C ALA A 18 2.76 0.65 -0.45
N PRO A 19 3.81 1.27 -1.00
CA PRO A 19 3.74 1.95 -2.32
C PRO A 19 3.58 1.04 -3.57
N GLY A 20 3.66 -0.27 -3.43
CA GLY A 20 3.60 -1.27 -4.50
C GLY A 20 4.91 -2.02 -4.79
N GLY A 21 5.78 -2.21 -3.80
CA GLY A 21 7.02 -2.99 -3.98
C GLY A 21 6.75 -4.51 -4.17
N PRO A 22 7.52 -5.23 -5.00
CA PRO A 22 7.29 -6.67 -5.22
C PRO A 22 7.53 -7.52 -3.97
N GLU A 23 8.35 -7.05 -3.02
CA GLU A 23 8.59 -7.69 -1.72
C GLU A 23 7.63 -7.21 -0.61
N GLU A 24 6.52 -6.57 -0.97
CA GLU A 24 5.48 -6.22 0.01
C GLU A 24 4.90 -7.42 0.73
N ASP A 25 4.43 -7.18 1.96
CA ASP A 25 3.90 -8.23 2.83
C ASP A 25 2.69 -8.93 2.20
N GLN A 26 2.80 -10.25 2.09
CA GLN A 26 1.79 -11.16 1.54
C GLN A 26 0.89 -11.77 2.65
N SER A 27 1.08 -11.37 3.90
CA SER A 27 0.24 -11.84 5.01
C SER A 27 -1.21 -11.37 4.87
N GLY A 28 -2.17 -12.04 5.51
CA GLY A 28 -3.58 -11.60 5.50
C GLY A 28 -4.39 -11.95 4.25
N GLY A 29 -3.86 -12.80 3.35
CA GLY A 29 -4.57 -13.31 2.19
C GLY A 29 -4.19 -12.66 0.85
N PHE A 30 -3.12 -11.87 0.83
CA PHE A 30 -2.56 -11.33 -0.42
C PHE A 30 -1.61 -12.36 -1.05
N GLU A 31 -1.96 -12.87 -2.24
CA GLU A 31 -1.14 -13.87 -2.94
C GLU A 31 0.14 -13.27 -3.55
N PHE A 32 0.15 -11.96 -3.82
CA PHE A 32 1.25 -11.25 -4.46
C PHE A 32 1.58 -9.96 -3.70
N GLY A 33 2.87 -9.59 -3.70
CA GLY A 33 3.29 -8.24 -3.34
C GLY A 33 3.14 -7.32 -4.55
N GLY A 34 3.15 -6.00 -4.33
CA GLY A 34 3.11 -5.03 -5.41
C GLY A 34 1.72 -4.85 -6.02
N TRP A 35 0.80 -4.29 -5.23
CA TRP A 35 -0.57 -4.01 -5.69
C TRP A 35 -0.63 -2.92 -6.77
N SER A 36 0.35 -2.00 -6.79
CA SER A 36 0.48 -1.00 -7.84
C SER A 36 0.91 -1.68 -9.13
N ALA A 37 0.20 -1.42 -10.23
CA ALA A 37 0.63 -1.87 -11.54
C ALA A 37 2.04 -1.31 -11.86
N PRO A 38 2.95 -2.12 -12.44
CA PRO A 38 4.25 -1.63 -12.87
C PRO A 38 4.06 -0.45 -13.83
N PHE A 39 4.71 0.66 -13.54
CA PHE A 39 4.78 1.81 -14.43
C PHE A 39 6.25 2.07 -14.75
N ASN A 40 6.65 1.75 -15.98
CA ASN A 40 7.95 2.12 -16.52
C ASN A 40 7.80 3.44 -17.28
N ASP A 41 8.75 4.35 -17.11
CA ASP A 41 8.98 5.46 -18.04
C ASP A 41 9.70 5.01 -19.32
#